data_AF-G5PXP9-F1
#
_entry.id   AF-G5PXP9-F1
#
_cell.length_a   1.000
_cell.length_b   1.000
_cell.length_c   1.000
_cell.angle_alpha   90.00
_cell.angle_beta   90.00
_cell.angle_gamma   90.00
#
_symmetry.space_group_name_H-M   'P 1'
#
loop_
_entity.id
_entity.type
_entity.pdbx_description
1 polymer ?
#
loop_
_entity_poly.entity_id
_entity_poly.type
_entity_poly.pdbx_seq_one_letter_code
_entity_poly.pdbx_strand_id
1 'polypeptide(L)'
;VDRLETLYQALTAKKSSATPPGGLIARLGKLLGKNEPDAQIPVRGLYMWGGVGRGKTWLMDLFYHSLPGERKLRLHFHRFMLRVHEELTALQGQIDPLDIIADRFKTETDVLCFDEFFVTDITDAMLLGGLMKALFARGITLVATSNIPPDELYRNGLQRARFLPAIDAIKQHCDIMNVDVLAM
;
A
#
# COMPACT_ATOMS: atom_id res chain seq x y z
N VAL A 1 15.00 8.87 -10.19
CA VAL A 1 14.12 10.03 -9.92
C VAL A 1 12.84 9.92 -10.72
N ASP A 2 12.92 9.57 -12.00
CA ASP A 2 11.79 9.48 -12.94
C ASP A 2 10.60 8.62 -12.47
N ARG A 3 10.85 7.51 -11.76
CA ARG A 3 9.77 6.66 -11.22
C ARG A 3 8.97 7.34 -10.10
N LEU A 4 9.64 8.08 -9.21
CA LEU A 4 8.96 8.83 -8.14
C LEU A 4 8.15 9.98 -8.73
N GLU A 5 8.70 10.67 -9.73
CA GLU A 5 7.99 11.73 -10.45
C GLU A 5 6.76 11.17 -11.18
N THR A 6 6.90 10.05 -11.88
CA THR A 6 5.77 9.38 -12.56
C THR A 6 4.67 9.01 -11.57
N LEU A 7 5.04 8.46 -10.41
CA LEU A 7 4.10 8.13 -9.35
C LEU A 7 3.42 9.38 -8.78
N TYR A 8 4.17 10.45 -8.54
CA TYR A 8 3.65 11.73 -8.07
C TYR A 8 2.60 12.29 -9.05
N GLN A 9 2.90 12.32 -10.34
CA GLN A 9 1.98 12.79 -11.38
C GLN A 9 0.71 11.93 -11.46
N ALA A 10 0.85 10.60 -11.37
CA ALA A 10 -0.30 9.70 -11.38
C ALA A 10 -1.22 9.89 -10.16
N LEU A 11 -0.64 10.09 -8.98
CA LEU A 11 -1.40 10.34 -7.74
C LEU A 11 -2.10 11.70 -7.74
N THR A 12 -1.45 12.73 -8.29
CA THR A 12 -2.04 14.08 -8.38
C THR A 12 -3.15 14.13 -9.43
N ALA A 13 -2.96 13.53 -10.60
CA ALA A 13 -3.99 13.45 -11.64
C ALA A 13 -5.26 12.72 -11.18
N LYS A 14 -5.11 11.61 -10.43
CA LYS A 14 -6.25 10.84 -9.87
C LYS A 14 -7.07 11.66 -8.86
N LYS A 15 -6.46 12.59 -8.11
CA LYS A 15 -7.20 13.48 -7.22
C LYS A 15 -8.03 14.51 -7.98
N SER A 16 -7.52 15.02 -9.10
CA SER A 16 -8.24 16.02 -9.91
C SER A 16 -9.52 15.47 -10.56
N SER A 17 -9.58 14.17 -10.88
CA SER A 17 -10.76 13.53 -11.49
C SER A 17 -11.91 13.21 -10.52
N ALA A 18 -11.72 13.38 -9.20
CA ALA A 18 -12.71 12.99 -8.18
C ALA A 18 -13.81 14.04 -7.90
N THR A 19 -13.98 15.06 -8.74
CA THR A 19 -15.06 16.05 -8.60
C THR A 19 -16.21 15.73 -9.56
N PRO A 20 -17.36 15.22 -9.10
CA PRO A 20 -18.50 15.04 -9.99
C PRO A 20 -19.15 16.40 -10.28
N PRO A 21 -19.46 16.74 -11.54
CA PRO A 21 -20.28 17.91 -11.84
C PRO A 21 -21.68 17.66 -11.29
N GLY A 22 -22.14 18.56 -10.40
CA GLY A 22 -23.46 18.51 -9.81
C GLY A 22 -24.55 18.59 -10.89
N GLY A 23 -25.20 17.45 -11.16
CA GLY A 23 -26.34 17.35 -12.06
C GLY A 23 -27.54 16.76 -11.33
N LEU A 24 -28.62 17.54 -11.26
CA LEU A 24 -29.93 17.20 -10.67
C LEU A 24 -30.51 15.84 -11.15
N ILE A 25 -30.00 15.30 -12.25
CA ILE A 25 -30.40 14.02 -12.87
C ILE A 25 -29.88 12.80 -12.07
N ALA A 26 -28.77 12.92 -11.32
CA ALA A 26 -28.18 11.79 -10.59
C ALA A 26 -28.95 11.36 -9.33
N ARG A 27 -29.91 12.18 -8.84
CA ARG A 27 -30.70 11.85 -7.63
C ARG A 27 -31.89 10.92 -7.94
N LEU A 28 -32.32 10.81 -9.20
CA LEU A 28 -33.45 9.96 -9.58
C LEU A 28 -33.06 8.49 -9.83
N GLY A 29 -31.80 8.21 -10.16
CA GLY A 29 -31.32 6.84 -10.42
C GLY A 29 -30.88 6.05 -9.18
N LYS A 30 -30.83 6.67 -8.00
CA LYS A 30 -30.15 6.12 -6.82
C LYS A 30 -31.01 5.18 -5.94
N LEU A 31 -32.21 4.80 -6.38
CA LEU A 31 -33.13 3.91 -5.65
C LEU A 31 -33.15 2.45 -6.14
N LEU A 32 -32.38 2.09 -7.17
CA LEU A 32 -32.41 0.73 -7.77
C LEU A 32 -31.04 0.12 -8.10
N GLY A 33 -29.94 0.66 -7.55
CA GLY A 33 -28.60 0.14 -7.78
C GLY A 33 -27.99 -0.39 -6.48
N LYS A 34 -27.73 -1.70 -6.41
CA LYS A 34 -26.77 -2.25 -5.44
C LYS A 34 -25.46 -1.48 -5.60
N ASN A 35 -25.02 -0.81 -4.54
CA ASN A 35 -23.72 -0.15 -4.49
C ASN A 35 -22.63 -1.23 -4.47
N GLU A 36 -22.27 -1.75 -5.63
CA GLU A 36 -20.95 -2.35 -5.80
C GLU A 36 -19.95 -1.20 -5.69
N PRO A 37 -19.01 -1.22 -4.72
CA PRO A 37 -17.99 -0.19 -4.64
C PRO A 37 -17.21 -0.23 -5.95
N ASP A 38 -17.22 0.89 -6.67
CA ASP A 38 -16.43 1.10 -7.88
C ASP A 38 -15.00 0.66 -7.57
N ALA A 39 -14.56 -0.45 -8.17
CA ALA A 39 -13.28 -1.07 -7.86
C ALA A 39 -12.17 -0.12 -8.32
N GLN A 40 -11.75 0.78 -7.43
CA GLN A 40 -10.76 1.80 -7.73
C GLN A 40 -9.42 1.12 -7.94
N ILE A 41 -9.00 1.00 -9.20
CA ILE A 41 -7.67 0.50 -9.55
C ILE A 41 -6.63 1.39 -8.81
N PRO A 42 -5.77 0.82 -7.94
CA PRO A 42 -4.75 1.60 -7.25
C PRO A 42 -3.77 2.18 -8.26
N VAL A 43 -3.22 3.37 -7.98
CA VAL A 43 -2.07 3.85 -8.75
C VAL A 43 -0.93 2.86 -8.51
N ARG A 44 -0.18 2.54 -9.57
CA ARG A 44 0.97 1.64 -9.44
C ARG A 44 2.01 2.31 -8.53
N GLY A 45 2.26 1.69 -7.39
CA GLY A 45 3.15 2.15 -6.34
C GLY A 45 4.64 1.98 -6.65
N LEU A 46 5.49 2.15 -5.63
CA LEU A 46 6.94 2.04 -5.77
C LEU A 46 7.58 1.33 -4.57
N TYR A 47 8.31 0.26 -4.85
CA TYR A 47 9.14 -0.44 -3.87
C TYR A 47 10.61 -0.12 -4.14
N MET A 48 11.21 0.70 -3.28
CA MET A 48 12.60 1.10 -3.34
C MET A 48 13.45 0.20 -2.45
N TRP A 49 14.48 -0.43 -3.01
CA TRP A 49 15.38 -1.27 -2.24
C TRP A 49 16.85 -0.99 -2.54
N GLY A 50 17.71 -1.29 -1.56
CA GLY A 50 19.16 -1.18 -1.69
C GLY A 50 19.85 -1.18 -0.32
N GLY A 51 21.17 -1.15 -0.28
CA GLY A 51 21.95 -1.20 0.96
C GLY A 51 21.71 -0.04 1.94
N VAL A 52 22.29 -0.15 3.14
CA VAL A 52 22.28 0.91 4.16
C VAL A 52 23.00 2.15 3.62
N GLY A 53 22.51 3.34 3.95
CA GLY A 53 23.18 4.61 3.58
C GLY A 53 22.96 5.08 2.14
N ARG A 54 22.00 4.50 1.41
CA ARG A 54 21.72 4.82 -0.01
C ARG A 54 20.65 5.89 -0.24
N GLY A 55 20.29 6.65 0.79
CA GLY A 55 19.32 7.74 0.67
C GLY A 55 17.86 7.32 0.46
N LYS A 56 17.50 6.04 0.68
CA LYS A 56 16.11 5.56 0.55
C LYS A 56 15.12 6.36 1.41
N THR A 57 15.45 6.57 2.68
CA THR A 57 14.63 7.35 3.62
C THR A 57 14.49 8.79 3.16
N TRP A 58 15.56 9.39 2.65
CA TRP A 58 15.54 10.75 2.12
C TRP A 58 14.65 10.87 0.86
N LEU A 59 14.73 9.90 -0.06
CA LEU A 59 13.83 9.84 -1.22
C LEU A 59 12.36 9.71 -0.80
N MET A 60 12.09 8.86 0.20
CA MET A 60 10.76 8.72 0.80
C MET A 60 10.30 10.02 1.48
N ASP A 61 11.18 10.71 2.21
CA ASP A 61 10.87 12.00 2.86
C ASP A 61 10.40 13.02 1.83
N LEU A 62 11.20 13.23 0.79
CA LEU A 62 10.90 14.17 -0.29
C LEU A 62 9.58 13.84 -0.97
N PHE A 63 9.39 12.58 -1.35
CA PHE A 63 8.15 12.13 -1.99
C PHE A 63 6.94 12.39 -1.08
N TYR A 64 6.98 11.93 0.16
CA TYR A 64 5.87 12.06 1.11
C TYR A 64 5.49 13.53 1.35
N HIS A 65 6.48 14.41 1.50
CA HIS A 65 6.24 15.83 1.75
C HIS A 65 5.75 16.57 0.50
N SER A 66 6.17 16.13 -0.69
CA SER A 66 5.71 16.71 -1.96
C SER A 66 4.24 16.38 -2.29
N LEU A 67 3.72 15.24 -1.85
CA LEU A 67 2.36 14.80 -2.17
C LEU A 67 1.32 15.81 -1.64
N PRO A 68 0.35 16.25 -2.47
CA PRO A 68 -0.68 17.17 -2.04
C PRO A 68 -1.70 16.49 -1.11
N GLY A 69 -2.15 17.21 -0.09
CA GLY A 69 -3.21 16.81 0.83
C GLY A 69 -2.82 15.77 1.90
N GLU A 70 -3.78 15.44 2.75
CA GLU A 70 -3.54 14.71 4.02
C GLU A 70 -3.86 13.21 3.97
N ARG A 71 -4.44 12.70 2.87
CA ARG A 71 -4.79 11.28 2.71
C ARG A 71 -3.59 10.41 2.33
N LYS A 72 -2.52 10.55 3.13
CA LYS A 72 -1.24 9.85 3.03
C LYS A 72 -0.83 9.48 4.45
N LEU A 73 -0.36 8.25 4.62
CA LEU A 73 0.05 7.73 5.93
C LEU A 73 1.46 7.17 5.79
N ARG A 74 2.35 7.58 6.69
CA ARG A 74 3.73 7.10 6.73
C ARG A 74 4.08 6.51 8.08
N LEU A 75 4.66 5.32 8.07
CA LEU A 75 5.09 4.61 9.27
C LEU A 75 6.12 3.52 8.95
N HIS A 76 6.88 3.13 9.96
CA HIS A 76 7.70 1.92 9.86
C HIS A 76 6.82 0.68 9.74
N PHE A 77 7.22 -0.28 8.92
CA PHE A 77 6.44 -1.50 8.66
C PHE A 77 6.08 -2.29 9.93
N HIS A 78 7.01 -2.39 10.90
CA HIS A 78 6.71 -3.08 12.16
C HIS A 78 5.57 -2.42 12.96
N ARG A 79 5.48 -1.08 12.96
CA ARG A 79 4.39 -0.34 13.63
C ARG A 79 3.05 -0.59 12.95
N PHE A 80 3.07 -0.71 11.62
CA PHE A 80 1.89 -1.08 10.86
C PHE A 80 1.39 -2.47 11.26
N MET A 81 2.28 -3.46 11.33
CA MET A 81 1.89 -4.83 11.72
C MET A 81 1.40 -4.91 13.16
N LEU A 82 2.00 -4.18 14.10
CA LEU A 82 1.48 -4.09 15.48
C LEU A 82 0.04 -3.60 15.51
N ARG A 83 -0.27 -2.52 14.78
CA ARG A 83 -1.63 -2.00 14.66
C ARG A 83 -2.59 -3.02 14.04
N VAL A 84 -2.17 -3.73 12.99
CA VAL A 84 -2.98 -4.79 12.37
C VAL A 84 -3.32 -5.89 13.36
N HIS A 85 -2.35 -6.34 14.17
CA HIS A 85 -2.57 -7.38 15.18
C HIS A 85 -3.51 -6.93 16.31
N GLU A 86 -3.40 -5.67 16.73
CA GLU A 86 -4.34 -5.07 17.70
C GLU A 86 -5.77 -5.06 17.14
N GLU A 87 -5.94 -4.64 15.89
CA GLU A 87 -7.26 -4.65 15.24
C GLU A 87 -7.80 -6.06 15.03
N LEU A 88 -6.94 -7.03 14.66
CA LEU A 88 -7.33 -8.44 14.53
C LEU A 88 -7.81 -9.02 15.85
N THR A 89 -7.18 -8.64 16.97
CA THR A 89 -7.59 -9.07 18.31
C THR A 89 -8.96 -8.48 18.66
N ALA A 90 -9.21 -7.21 18.34
CA ALA A 90 -10.51 -6.58 18.54
C ALA A 90 -11.62 -7.15 17.63
N LEU A 91 -11.24 -7.77 16.49
CA LEU A 91 -12.16 -8.35 15.52
C LEU A 91 -12.26 -9.89 15.62
N GLN A 92 -11.83 -10.49 16.74
CA GLN A 92 -11.95 -11.93 16.94
C GLN A 92 -13.39 -12.41 16.76
N GLY A 93 -13.57 -13.48 15.97
CA GLY A 93 -14.87 -14.05 15.64
C GLY A 93 -15.62 -13.37 14.50
N GLN A 94 -15.09 -12.27 13.95
CA GLN A 94 -15.63 -11.67 12.73
C GLN A 94 -15.21 -12.48 11.49
N ILE A 95 -16.08 -12.49 10.49
CA ILE A 95 -15.80 -13.05 9.18
C ILE A 95 -14.94 -12.05 8.41
N ASP A 96 -13.87 -12.53 7.77
CA ASP A 96 -12.95 -11.74 6.94
C ASP A 96 -12.43 -10.45 7.62
N PRO A 97 -11.78 -10.56 8.80
CA PRO A 97 -11.37 -9.38 9.58
C PRO A 97 -10.34 -8.51 8.85
N LEU A 98 -9.56 -9.08 7.92
CA LEU A 98 -8.60 -8.31 7.10
C LEU A 98 -9.29 -7.34 6.15
N ASP A 99 -10.49 -7.66 5.65
CA ASP A 99 -11.26 -6.75 4.82
C ASP A 99 -11.77 -5.57 5.65
N ILE A 100 -12.27 -5.82 6.85
CA ILE A 100 -12.69 -4.77 7.80
C ILE A 100 -11.52 -3.85 8.13
N ILE A 101 -10.34 -4.40 8.38
CA ILE A 101 -9.11 -3.63 8.65
C ILE A 101 -8.74 -2.79 7.43
N ALA A 102 -8.78 -3.37 6.23
CA ALA A 102 -8.47 -2.65 5.01
C ALA A 102 -9.48 -1.53 4.72
N ASP A 103 -10.76 -1.71 5.04
CA ASP A 103 -11.79 -0.66 4.97
C ASP A 103 -11.44 0.50 5.90
N ARG A 104 -11.03 0.22 7.14
CA ARG A 104 -10.59 1.24 8.10
C ARG A 104 -9.36 2.00 7.61
N PHE A 105 -8.35 1.30 7.10
CA PHE A 105 -7.20 1.98 6.49
C PHE A 105 -7.62 2.85 5.30
N LYS A 106 -8.58 2.42 4.50
CA LYS A 106 -9.08 3.20 3.37
C LYS A 106 -9.82 4.46 3.83
N THR A 107 -10.52 4.46 4.97
CA THR A 107 -11.12 5.71 5.48
C THR A 107 -10.05 6.73 5.86
N GLU A 108 -8.88 6.27 6.31
CA GLU A 108 -7.77 7.12 6.76
C GLU A 108 -6.86 7.60 5.63
N THR A 109 -6.51 6.73 4.68
CA THR A 109 -5.46 7.02 3.69
C THR A 109 -5.73 6.44 2.31
N ASP A 110 -5.20 7.10 1.29
CA ASP A 110 -5.12 6.57 -0.08
C ASP A 110 -3.69 6.16 -0.46
N VAL A 111 -2.68 6.65 0.26
CA VAL A 111 -1.27 6.38 0.01
C VAL A 111 -0.59 5.91 1.29
N LEU A 112 -0.06 4.71 1.26
CA LEU A 112 0.63 4.09 2.38
C LEU A 112 2.14 4.09 2.10
N CYS A 113 2.89 4.81 2.92
CA CYS A 113 4.34 4.92 2.83
C CYS A 113 4.97 4.09 3.95
N PHE A 114 5.56 2.95 3.60
CA PHE A 114 6.28 2.10 4.54
C PHE A 114 7.77 2.41 4.53
N ASP A 115 8.28 2.81 5.70
CA ASP A 115 9.72 2.78 5.95
C ASP A 115 10.14 1.41 6.48
N GLU A 116 11.33 0.97 6.05
CA GLU A 116 11.97 -0.26 6.54
C GLU A 116 11.06 -1.50 6.42
N PHE A 117 10.51 -1.70 5.23
CA PHE A 117 9.73 -2.89 4.91
C PHE A 117 10.59 -4.14 5.03
N PHE A 118 10.39 -4.88 6.11
CA PHE A 118 11.15 -6.07 6.44
C PHE A 118 10.28 -7.03 7.25
N VAL A 119 10.27 -8.30 6.84
CA VAL A 119 9.44 -9.35 7.44
C VAL A 119 10.34 -10.47 7.95
N THR A 120 10.28 -10.73 9.25
CA THR A 120 11.02 -11.83 9.91
C THR A 120 10.12 -12.80 10.66
N ASP A 121 8.93 -12.35 11.08
CA ASP A 121 8.02 -13.15 11.88
C ASP A 121 7.05 -13.94 11.00
N ILE A 122 6.75 -15.18 11.41
CA ILE A 122 5.78 -16.02 10.69
C ILE A 122 4.36 -15.44 10.74
N THR A 123 3.96 -14.85 11.86
CA THR A 123 2.62 -14.30 12.04
C THR A 123 2.37 -13.18 11.06
N ASP A 124 3.35 -12.29 10.88
CA ASP A 124 3.28 -11.22 9.90
C ASP A 124 3.22 -11.79 8.47
N ALA A 125 4.09 -12.76 8.18
CA ALA A 125 4.15 -13.39 6.86
C ALA A 125 2.83 -14.08 6.46
N MET A 126 2.12 -14.70 7.40
CA MET A 126 0.85 -15.38 7.13
C MET A 126 -0.30 -14.40 6.81
N LEU A 127 -0.27 -13.19 7.37
CA LEU A 127 -1.32 -12.20 7.18
C LEU A 127 -1.11 -11.33 5.94
N LEU A 128 0.15 -11.03 5.63
CA LEU A 128 0.50 -9.94 4.73
C LEU A 128 -0.05 -10.14 3.32
N GLY A 129 -0.06 -11.36 2.80
CA GLY A 129 -0.58 -11.64 1.47
C GLY A 129 -2.07 -11.32 1.32
N GLY A 130 -2.87 -11.67 2.32
CA GLY A 130 -4.31 -11.35 2.33
C GLY A 130 -4.55 -9.86 2.56
N LEU A 131 -3.85 -9.27 3.53
CA LEU A 131 -3.99 -7.86 3.87
C LEU A 131 -3.59 -6.94 2.71
N MET A 132 -2.47 -7.19 2.05
CA MET A 132 -2.03 -6.38 0.91
C MET A 132 -3.04 -6.43 -0.24
N LYS A 133 -3.56 -7.62 -0.57
CA LYS A 133 -4.63 -7.75 -1.57
C LYS A 133 -5.86 -6.93 -1.19
N ALA A 134 -6.29 -7.00 0.07
CA ALA A 134 -7.45 -6.26 0.57
C ALA A 134 -7.23 -4.73 0.50
N LEU A 135 -6.03 -4.24 0.81
CA LEU A 135 -5.65 -2.82 0.70
C LEU A 135 -5.65 -2.36 -0.76
N PHE A 136 -5.04 -3.13 -1.66
CA PHE A 136 -4.96 -2.80 -3.08
C PHE A 136 -6.32 -2.82 -3.76
N ALA A 137 -7.21 -3.76 -3.38
CA ALA A 137 -8.60 -3.80 -3.88
C ALA A 137 -9.39 -2.52 -3.54
N ARG A 138 -8.99 -1.81 -2.48
CA ARG A 138 -9.58 -0.52 -2.06
C ARG A 138 -8.87 0.69 -2.69
N GLY A 139 -7.98 0.45 -3.64
CA GLY A 139 -7.26 1.48 -4.37
C GLY A 139 -6.16 2.18 -3.55
N ILE A 140 -5.73 1.61 -2.42
CA ILE A 140 -4.61 2.13 -1.64
C ILE A 140 -3.32 1.92 -2.43
N THR A 141 -2.53 2.97 -2.58
CA THR A 141 -1.24 2.94 -3.28
C THR A 141 -0.11 2.72 -2.28
N LEU A 142 0.78 1.77 -2.55
CA LEU A 142 1.93 1.48 -1.68
C LEU A 142 3.20 2.16 -2.17
N VAL A 143 3.92 2.81 -1.27
CA VAL A 143 5.32 3.21 -1.47
C VAL A 143 6.12 2.62 -0.33
N ALA A 144 7.22 1.94 -0.62
CA ALA A 144 8.00 1.24 0.40
C ALA A 144 9.50 1.46 0.24
N THR A 145 10.22 1.54 1.35
CA THR A 145 11.69 1.41 1.38
C THR A 145 12.09 0.10 2.06
N SER A 146 13.11 -0.58 1.54
CA SER A 146 13.65 -1.81 2.15
C SER A 146 15.15 -1.97 1.89
N ASN A 147 15.82 -2.78 2.71
CA ASN A 147 17.18 -3.27 2.41
C ASN A 147 17.16 -4.58 1.61
N ILE A 148 15.97 -5.15 1.35
CA ILE A 148 15.81 -6.49 0.77
C ILE A 148 14.95 -6.37 -0.49
N PRO A 149 15.38 -6.93 -1.64
CA PRO A 149 14.52 -7.00 -2.82
C PRO A 149 13.30 -7.90 -2.56
N PRO A 150 12.16 -7.69 -3.23
CA PRO A 150 10.93 -8.41 -2.92
C PRO A 150 11.06 -9.94 -2.91
N ASP A 151 11.82 -10.52 -3.83
CA ASP A 151 12.02 -11.97 -3.93
C ASP A 151 12.75 -12.58 -2.73
N GLU A 152 13.55 -11.76 -2.04
CA GLU A 152 14.34 -12.17 -0.89
C GLU A 152 13.64 -11.85 0.44
N LEU A 153 12.45 -11.24 0.40
CA LEU A 153 11.63 -11.05 1.59
C LEU A 153 11.24 -12.40 2.19
N TYR A 154 11.42 -12.50 3.51
CA TYR A 154 11.12 -13.72 4.27
C TYR A 154 11.80 -14.98 3.68
N ARG A 155 12.97 -14.83 3.06
CA ARG A 155 13.76 -15.94 2.52
C ARG A 155 14.04 -16.94 3.64
N ASN A 156 13.86 -18.24 3.35
CA ASN A 156 14.01 -19.34 4.30
C ASN A 156 13.07 -19.29 5.52
N GLY A 157 12.08 -18.39 5.52
CA GLY A 157 11.07 -18.33 6.57
C GLY A 157 10.19 -19.59 6.61
N LEU A 158 9.66 -19.89 7.79
CA LEU A 158 8.79 -21.04 8.00
C LEU A 158 7.52 -20.88 7.15
N GLN A 159 7.17 -21.92 6.38
CA GLN A 159 6.04 -21.89 5.45
C GLN A 159 6.09 -20.74 4.41
N ARG A 160 7.28 -20.35 3.94
CA ARG A 160 7.49 -19.28 2.92
C ARG A 160 6.54 -19.34 1.72
N ALA A 161 6.11 -20.53 1.29
CA ALA A 161 5.12 -20.68 0.21
C ALA A 161 3.84 -19.85 0.46
N ARG A 162 3.39 -19.72 1.72
CA ARG A 162 2.24 -18.91 2.12
C ARG A 162 2.50 -17.40 2.08
N PHE A 163 3.77 -16.99 2.06
CA PHE A 163 4.18 -15.59 1.93
C PHE A 163 4.33 -15.14 0.47
N LEU A 164 4.51 -16.07 -0.48
CA LEU A 164 4.63 -15.74 -1.91
C LEU A 164 3.50 -14.83 -2.45
N PRO A 165 2.22 -15.00 -2.04
CA PRO A 165 1.16 -14.07 -2.45
C PRO A 165 1.40 -12.60 -2.06
N ALA A 166 2.15 -12.32 -0.99
CA ALA A 166 2.54 -10.96 -0.63
C ALA A 166 3.59 -10.41 -1.60
N ILE A 167 4.58 -11.23 -1.97
CA ILE A 167 5.60 -10.86 -2.97
C ILE A 167 4.94 -10.59 -4.32
N ASP A 168 4.01 -11.44 -4.73
CA ASP A 168 3.25 -11.28 -5.98
C ASP A 168 2.42 -9.99 -5.95
N ALA A 169 1.75 -9.70 -4.83
CA ALA A 169 0.99 -8.46 -4.67
C ALA A 169 1.91 -7.22 -4.75
N ILE A 170 3.09 -7.24 -4.13
CA ILE A 170 4.09 -6.15 -4.27
C ILE A 170 4.45 -5.96 -5.74
N LYS A 171 4.83 -7.04 -6.45
CA LYS A 171 5.26 -6.96 -7.86
C LYS A 171 4.15 -6.55 -8.81
N GLN A 172 2.93 -6.97 -8.53
CA GLN A 172 1.75 -6.61 -9.31
C GLN A 172 1.41 -5.13 -9.16
N HIS A 173 1.51 -4.58 -7.95
CA HIS A 173 1.03 -3.23 -7.65
C HIS A 173 2.14 -2.19 -7.55
N CYS A 174 3.41 -2.57 -7.54
CA CYS A 174 4.54 -1.65 -7.42
C CYS A 174 5.55 -1.82 -8.56
N ASP A 175 6.17 -0.70 -8.93
CA ASP A 175 7.45 -0.74 -9.62
C ASP A 175 8.57 -1.07 -8.63
N ILE A 176 9.52 -1.91 -9.05
CA ILE A 176 10.67 -2.28 -8.23
C ILE A 176 11.87 -1.45 -8.66
N MET A 177 12.41 -0.67 -7.73
CA MET A 177 13.53 0.24 -7.99
C MET A 177 14.70 -0.08 -7.07
N ASN A 178 15.82 -0.49 -7.65
CA ASN A 178 17.08 -0.61 -6.92
C ASN A 178 17.75 0.77 -6.85
N VAL A 179 18.02 1.26 -5.64
CA VAL A 179 18.70 2.54 -5.40
C VAL A 179 20.21 2.42 -5.27
N ASP A 180 20.77 1.20 -5.14
CA ASP A 180 22.23 1.00 -5.12
C ASP A 180 22.87 1.38 -6.45
N VAL A 181 22.15 1.17 -7.56
CA VAL A 181 22.63 1.43 -8.93
C VAL A 181 22.67 2.93 -9.27
N LEU A 182 22.11 3.78 -8.41
CA LEU A 182 22.19 5.25 -8.55
C LEU A 182 23.50 5.84 -8.01
N ALA A 183 24.38 5.00 -7.45
CA ALA A 183 25.74 5.37 -7.05
C ALA A 183 26.75 4.84 -8.08
N MET A 184 26.65 5.28 -9.33
CA MET A 184 27.72 5.18 -10.34
C MET A 184 27.76 6.46 -11.17
#